data_AF-A0A7V0PS50-F1
#
_entry.id   AF-A0A7V0PS50-F1
#
_cell.length_a   1.000
_cell.length_b   1.000
_cell.length_c   1.000
_cell.angle_alpha   90.00
_cell.angle_beta   90.00
_cell.angle_gamma   90.00
#
_symmetry.space_group_name_H-M   'P 1'
#
loop_
_entity.id
_entity.type
_entity.pdbx_description
1 polymer ?
#
loop_
_entity_poly.entity_id
_entity_poly.type
_entity_poly.pdbx_seq_one_letter_code
_entity_poly.pdbx_strand_id
1 'polypeptide(L)'
;MLTKGAVMKIKKDVVFVVLIGIVFFLQSCSLKPNGKLYLNIVWHQHQPSYYNPEKDELMGPWVRTHSTKDYFDMAYTLSLYPDVHATINLTSVLLQQILENYVVRLSPFVDTQENTIRARDFLAKWRGHTDPWIDLALKNTRDFNNSDLNYLYNKSGKQVWNCFSISEPIIKRFPQYRALIPKGVKIGSLVGEKDPAAYTLQDLRRIKFFFYLANFDPRFLK
;
A
#
# COMPACT_ATOMS: atom_id res chain seq x y z
N MET A 1 -53.84 -68.96 7.66
CA MET A 1 -53.57 -69.52 9.00
C MET A 1 -52.05 -69.62 9.15
N LEU A 2 -51.52 -69.11 10.27
CA LEU A 2 -50.12 -68.73 10.51
C LEU A 2 -49.11 -69.91 10.48
N THR A 3 -47.86 -69.64 10.05
CA THR A 3 -46.60 -69.77 10.82
C THR A 3 -45.38 -69.54 9.89
N LYS A 4 -44.63 -68.43 10.10
CA LYS A 4 -43.31 -68.30 10.76
C LYS A 4 -42.10 -68.83 9.98
N GLY A 5 -41.13 -67.93 9.75
CA GLY A 5 -39.74 -68.25 9.41
C GLY A 5 -38.98 -67.01 8.93
N ALA A 6 -38.26 -66.33 9.83
CA ALA A 6 -37.36 -65.23 9.48
C ALA A 6 -35.96 -65.76 9.18
N VAL A 7 -35.34 -65.35 8.06
CA VAL A 7 -33.89 -65.32 7.85
C VAL A 7 -33.53 -64.09 7.01
N MET A 8 -32.59 -63.30 7.52
CA MET A 8 -32.07 -62.05 6.94
C MET A 8 -30.90 -62.34 6.00
N LYS A 9 -30.80 -61.62 4.85
CA LYS A 9 -29.50 -61.21 4.26
C LYS A 9 -29.60 -60.15 3.15
N ILE A 10 -29.03 -58.99 3.47
CA ILE A 10 -28.22 -58.03 2.67
C ILE A 10 -28.79 -57.55 1.32
N LYS A 11 -29.21 -56.28 1.30
CA LYS A 11 -29.48 -55.50 0.08
C LYS A 11 -28.17 -55.03 -0.55
N LYS A 12 -27.97 -55.36 -1.82
CA LYS A 12 -27.18 -54.56 -2.76
C LYS A 12 -28.18 -53.71 -3.53
N ASP A 13 -27.95 -52.40 -3.59
CA ASP A 13 -27.76 -51.70 -4.86
C ASP A 13 -27.51 -50.21 -4.60
N VAL A 14 -26.45 -49.74 -5.23
CA VAL A 14 -25.86 -48.42 -5.17
C VAL A 14 -26.66 -47.50 -6.09
N VAL A 15 -27.04 -46.31 -5.63
CA VAL A 15 -27.22 -45.13 -6.49
C VAL A 15 -26.68 -43.89 -5.79
N PHE A 16 -25.70 -43.26 -6.43
CA PHE A 16 -25.16 -41.95 -6.12
C PHE A 16 -26.13 -40.88 -6.66
N VAL A 17 -26.71 -40.06 -5.78
CA VAL A 17 -27.27 -38.74 -6.16
C VAL A 17 -26.86 -37.75 -5.07
N VAL A 18 -25.94 -36.86 -5.46
CA VAL A 18 -25.57 -35.66 -4.71
C VAL A 18 -26.53 -34.54 -5.14
N LEU A 19 -26.89 -33.67 -4.19
CA LEU A 19 -27.54 -32.36 -4.33
C LEU A 19 -29.07 -32.34 -4.53
N ILE A 20 -29.79 -32.04 -3.45
CA ILE A 20 -30.53 -30.78 -3.20
C ILE A 20 -31.72 -31.02 -2.25
N GLY A 21 -31.83 -30.20 -1.21
CA GLY A 21 -33.05 -30.04 -0.43
C GLY A 21 -32.98 -30.54 1.01
N ILE A 22 -31.99 -30.07 1.80
CA ILE A 22 -32.19 -30.04 3.25
C ILE A 22 -33.24 -28.97 3.50
N VAL A 23 -34.46 -29.47 3.72
CA VAL A 23 -35.60 -28.76 4.28
C VAL A 23 -35.14 -27.90 5.45
N PHE A 24 -35.46 -26.61 5.35
CA PHE A 24 -35.39 -25.62 6.41
C PHE A 24 -36.07 -26.15 7.68
N PHE A 25 -35.28 -26.73 8.58
CA PHE A 25 -35.53 -26.70 10.02
C PHE A 25 -34.46 -25.84 10.67
N LEU A 26 -34.27 -24.62 10.15
CA LEU A 26 -33.79 -23.52 10.96
C LEU A 26 -34.96 -23.14 11.87
N GLN A 27 -35.09 -23.81 13.00
CA GLN A 27 -35.64 -23.14 14.17
C GLN A 27 -34.81 -21.88 14.31
N SER A 28 -35.43 -20.73 14.05
CA SER A 28 -34.93 -19.41 14.39
C SER A 28 -34.77 -19.37 15.90
N CYS A 29 -33.68 -19.96 16.40
CA CYS A 29 -33.15 -19.58 17.69
C CYS A 29 -32.69 -18.14 17.48
N SER A 30 -33.58 -17.20 17.81
CA SER A 30 -33.23 -15.81 18.01
C SER A 30 -32.34 -15.80 19.25
N LEU A 31 -31.08 -16.18 19.08
CA LEU A 31 -30.01 -15.86 20.01
C LEU A 31 -29.89 -14.34 19.95
N LYS A 32 -30.71 -13.65 20.75
CA LYS A 32 -30.41 -12.28 21.16
C LYS A 32 -29.19 -12.41 22.07
N PRO A 33 -28.00 -11.95 21.68
CA PRO A 33 -26.86 -11.98 22.58
C PRO A 33 -27.18 -11.00 23.72
N ASN A 34 -27.65 -11.51 24.86
CA ASN A 34 -27.98 -10.72 26.05
C ASN A 34 -26.71 -10.47 26.92
N GLY A 35 -25.53 -10.41 26.30
CA GLY A 35 -24.26 -10.34 27.01
C GLY A 35 -23.30 -9.33 26.38
N LYS A 36 -22.38 -8.82 27.21
CA LYS A 36 -21.30 -7.93 26.76
C LYS A 36 -20.31 -8.71 25.91
N LEU A 37 -20.08 -8.29 24.66
CA LEU A 37 -19.01 -8.79 23.80
C LEU A 37 -17.71 -8.04 24.12
N TYR A 38 -16.66 -8.76 24.49
CA TYR A 38 -15.33 -8.18 24.62
C TYR A 38 -14.62 -8.22 23.27
N LEU A 39 -14.20 -7.05 22.78
CA LEU A 39 -13.51 -6.89 21.50
C LEU A 39 -12.08 -6.41 21.77
N ASN A 40 -11.10 -7.05 21.12
CA ASN A 40 -9.73 -6.56 21.05
C ASN A 40 -9.39 -6.29 19.58
N ILE A 41 -9.15 -5.02 19.24
CA ILE A 41 -8.70 -4.61 17.92
C ILE A 41 -7.18 -4.56 17.94
N VAL A 42 -6.52 -5.37 17.11
CA VAL A 42 -5.05 -5.38 16.98
C VAL A 42 -4.66 -4.94 15.58
N TRP A 43 -3.84 -3.90 15.50
CA TRP A 43 -3.27 -3.40 14.26
C TRP A 43 -1.79 -3.72 14.20
N HIS A 44 -1.40 -4.50 13.20
CA HIS A 44 -0.01 -4.89 12.97
C HIS A 44 0.55 -4.13 11.78
N GLN A 45 1.48 -3.21 12.02
CA GLN A 45 2.15 -2.43 11.00
C GLN A 45 3.52 -3.01 10.69
N HIS A 46 3.68 -3.41 9.43
CA HIS A 46 4.88 -4.02 8.91
C HIS A 46 5.21 -3.48 7.52
N GLN A 47 6.50 -3.30 7.29
CA GLN A 47 7.10 -3.19 5.97
C GLN A 47 8.32 -4.10 5.96
N PRO A 48 8.58 -4.85 4.87
CA PRO A 48 9.83 -5.58 4.74
C PRO A 48 11.02 -4.60 4.74
N SER A 49 12.23 -5.13 4.89
CA SER A 49 13.42 -4.31 4.67
C SER A 49 13.50 -3.93 3.19
N TYR A 50 13.46 -2.64 2.92
CA TYR A 50 13.77 -2.06 1.62
C TYR A 50 15.21 -1.54 1.55
N TYR A 51 15.97 -1.59 2.65
CA TYR A 51 17.35 -1.14 2.67
C TYR A 51 18.25 -2.12 1.92
N ASN A 52 18.98 -1.60 0.93
CA ASN A 52 20.04 -2.31 0.23
C ASN A 52 21.39 -1.94 0.86
N PRO A 53 22.03 -2.86 1.60
CA PRO A 53 23.31 -2.57 2.26
C PRO A 53 24.49 -2.41 1.29
N GLU A 54 24.45 -3.01 0.10
CA GLU A 54 25.53 -2.89 -0.89
C GLU A 54 25.59 -1.50 -1.50
N LYS A 55 24.42 -0.86 -1.64
CA LYS A 55 24.27 0.47 -2.23
C LYS A 55 24.07 1.58 -1.19
N ASP A 56 23.85 1.22 0.07
CA ASP A 56 23.46 2.14 1.14
C ASP A 56 22.25 3.02 0.77
N GLU A 57 21.24 2.42 0.13
CA GLU A 57 20.03 3.12 -0.33
C GLU A 57 18.76 2.34 0.01
N LEU A 58 17.60 3.00 -0.01
CA LEU A 58 16.32 2.31 0.03
C LEU A 58 15.90 1.94 -1.39
N MET A 59 15.42 0.72 -1.60
CA MET A 59 15.01 0.27 -2.93
C MET A 59 13.60 0.77 -3.30
N GLY A 60 12.80 1.19 -2.31
CA GLY A 60 11.42 1.63 -2.51
C GLY A 60 10.97 2.68 -1.50
N PRO A 61 9.93 3.46 -1.85
CA PRO A 61 9.45 4.56 -1.01
C PRO A 61 8.44 4.10 0.06
N TRP A 62 8.16 2.81 0.13
CA TRP A 62 6.97 2.24 0.75
C TRP A 62 6.92 2.48 2.25
N VAL A 63 8.06 2.43 2.95
CA VAL A 63 8.14 2.80 4.36
C VAL A 63 7.59 4.20 4.59
N ARG A 64 8.05 5.19 3.82
CA ARG A 64 7.58 6.58 3.94
C ARG A 64 6.14 6.73 3.50
N THR A 65 5.77 6.22 2.32
CA THR A 65 4.42 6.44 1.78
C THR A 65 3.34 5.82 2.66
N HIS A 66 3.56 4.65 3.22
CA HIS A 66 2.63 4.04 4.19
C HIS A 66 2.64 4.80 5.53
N SER A 67 3.80 5.29 5.98
CA SER A 67 3.89 6.07 7.23
C SER A 67 3.17 7.41 7.15
N THR A 68 3.30 8.15 6.05
CA THR A 68 2.68 9.47 5.86
C THR A 68 1.24 9.42 5.36
N LYS A 69 0.65 8.23 5.33
CA LYS A 69 -0.71 7.99 4.83
C LYS A 69 -1.43 7.02 5.75
N ASP A 70 -1.23 5.72 5.55
CA ASP A 70 -2.06 4.69 6.17
C ASP A 70 -1.86 4.61 7.69
N TYR A 71 -0.61 4.66 8.17
CA TYR A 71 -0.34 4.55 9.62
C TYR A 71 -0.84 5.77 10.38
N PHE A 72 -0.67 6.96 9.80
CA PHE A 72 -1.23 8.19 10.34
C PHE A 72 -2.75 8.16 10.35
N ASP A 73 -3.39 7.80 9.23
CA ASP A 73 -4.85 7.77 9.11
C ASP A 73 -5.51 6.87 10.15
N MET A 74 -4.85 5.74 10.44
CA MET A 74 -5.28 4.79 11.47
C MET A 74 -5.20 5.43 12.86
N ALA A 75 -4.06 6.00 13.23
CA ALA A 75 -3.89 6.66 14.53
C ALA A 75 -4.82 7.88 14.70
N TYR A 76 -4.92 8.72 13.67
CA TYR A 76 -5.81 9.88 13.63
C TYR A 76 -7.26 9.45 13.80
N THR A 77 -7.70 8.39 13.11
CA THR A 77 -9.07 7.88 13.25
C THR A 77 -9.36 7.44 14.67
N LEU A 78 -8.45 6.73 15.35
CA LEU A 78 -8.63 6.36 16.76
C LEU A 78 -8.75 7.58 17.68
N SER A 79 -8.01 8.66 17.39
CA SER A 79 -8.09 9.90 18.20
C SER A 79 -9.48 10.54 18.19
N LEU A 80 -10.29 10.27 17.15
CA LEU A 80 -11.67 10.76 17.05
C LEU A 80 -12.66 9.92 17.89
N TYR A 81 -12.26 8.75 18.38
CA TYR A 81 -13.09 7.81 19.13
C TYR A 81 -12.37 7.32 20.40
N PRO A 82 -12.22 8.18 21.43
CA PRO A 82 -11.42 7.88 22.62
C PRO A 82 -11.91 6.65 23.41
N ASP A 83 -13.19 6.28 23.29
CA ASP A 83 -13.77 5.11 23.95
C ASP A 83 -13.45 3.78 23.21
N VAL A 84 -12.87 3.84 22.01
CA VAL A 84 -12.48 2.65 21.23
C VAL A 84 -11.02 2.32 21.53
N HIS A 85 -10.79 1.16 22.15
CA HIS A 85 -9.45 0.70 22.50
C HIS A 85 -8.89 -0.22 21.42
N ALA A 86 -7.63 0.01 21.03
CA ALA A 86 -6.90 -0.83 20.08
C ALA A 86 -5.44 -0.99 20.51
N THR A 87 -4.85 -2.13 20.14
CA THR A 87 -3.41 -2.40 20.30
C THR A 87 -2.71 -2.16 18.97
N ILE A 88 -1.70 -1.28 18.95
CA ILE A 88 -0.88 -1.03 17.77
C ILE A 88 0.48 -1.70 17.96
N ASN A 89 0.78 -2.66 17.09
CA ASN A 89 2.07 -3.33 17.00
C ASN A 89 2.86 -2.76 15.82
N LEU A 90 4.04 -2.18 16.09
CA LEU A 90 4.98 -1.71 15.08
C LEU A 90 6.19 -2.65 15.07
N THR A 91 6.46 -3.27 13.92
CA THR A 91 7.62 -4.18 13.81
C THR A 91 8.96 -3.46 13.94
N SER A 92 9.96 -4.12 14.53
CA SER A 92 11.30 -3.53 14.71
C SER A 92 11.96 -3.12 13.38
N VAL A 93 11.76 -3.92 12.32
CA VAL A 93 12.28 -3.62 10.98
C VAL A 93 11.63 -2.37 10.37
N LEU A 94 10.36 -2.10 10.67
CA LEU A 94 9.70 -0.86 10.26
C LEU A 94 10.32 0.34 11.01
N LEU A 95 10.42 0.24 12.33
CA LEU A 95 10.95 1.32 13.18
C LEU A 95 12.40 1.66 12.83
N GLN A 96 13.24 0.65 12.61
CA GLN A 96 14.64 0.85 12.25
C GLN A 96 14.78 1.62 10.94
N GLN A 97 14.02 1.27 9.90
CA GLN A 97 14.08 1.99 8.62
C GLN A 97 13.60 3.44 8.75
N ILE A 98 12.52 3.68 9.51
CA ILE A 98 12.04 5.05 9.79
C ILE A 98 13.14 5.86 10.48
N LEU A 99 13.74 5.31 11.54
CA LEU A 99 14.74 6.02 12.32
C LEU A 99 16.02 6.25 11.51
N GLU A 100 16.63 5.19 10.99
CA GLU A 100 17.97 5.23 10.40
C GLU A 100 17.98 5.85 8.99
N ASN A 101 17.00 5.51 8.15
CA ASN A 101 17.02 5.91 6.74
C ASN A 101 16.25 7.22 6.48
N TYR A 102 15.29 7.58 7.33
CA TYR A 102 14.53 8.82 7.18
C TYR A 102 14.86 9.85 8.26
N VAL A 103 14.66 9.56 9.55
CA VAL A 103 14.85 10.57 10.60
C VAL A 103 16.31 11.01 10.69
N VAL A 104 17.26 10.09 10.85
CA VAL A 104 18.69 10.41 10.99
C VAL A 104 19.23 11.10 9.73
N ARG A 105 18.85 10.65 8.52
CA ARG A 105 19.36 11.22 7.26
C ARG A 105 18.71 12.55 6.89
N LEU A 106 17.40 12.71 7.12
CA LEU A 106 16.63 13.86 6.63
C LEU A 106 16.48 14.97 7.68
N SER A 107 16.27 14.64 8.96
CA SER A 107 15.96 15.64 10.01
C SER A 107 16.99 16.77 10.14
N PRO A 108 18.31 16.58 9.94
CA PRO A 108 19.26 17.69 10.04
C PRO A 108 19.02 18.78 9.00
N PHE A 109 18.32 18.48 7.91
CA PHE A 109 18.09 19.37 6.78
C PHE A 109 16.69 19.96 6.73
N VAL A 110 15.78 19.51 7.60
CA VAL A 110 14.39 19.93 7.64
C VAL A 110 14.18 20.87 8.81
N ASP A 111 13.54 22.00 8.54
CA ASP A 111 13.01 22.89 9.56
C ASP A 111 11.48 22.73 9.59
N THR A 112 10.98 22.13 10.68
CA THR A 112 9.55 21.88 10.85
C THR A 112 8.77 23.11 11.31
N GLN A 113 9.43 24.14 11.83
CA GLN A 113 8.77 25.39 12.20
C GLN A 113 8.58 26.26 10.96
N GLU A 114 9.61 26.35 10.12
CA GLU A 114 9.58 27.14 8.89
C GLU A 114 8.99 26.37 7.68
N ASN A 115 8.67 25.08 7.85
CA ASN A 115 8.24 24.18 6.77
C ASN A 115 9.20 24.20 5.56
N THR A 116 10.50 24.22 5.83
CA THR A 116 11.54 24.27 4.78
C THR A 116 12.48 23.07 4.85
N ILE A 117 13.17 22.84 3.73
CA ILE A 117 14.26 21.87 3.63
C ILE A 117 15.45 22.48 2.92
N ARG A 118 16.65 22.29 3.48
CA ARG A 118 17.93 22.60 2.86
C ARG A 118 18.29 21.55 1.80
N ALA A 119 17.51 21.53 0.72
CA ALA A 119 17.57 20.51 -0.33
C ALA A 119 18.97 20.36 -0.96
N ARG A 120 19.69 21.47 -1.17
CA ARG A 120 21.06 21.44 -1.71
C ARG A 120 22.01 20.70 -0.80
N ASP A 121 21.97 21.00 0.50
CA ASP A 121 22.86 20.39 1.49
C ASP A 121 22.52 18.92 1.71
N PHE A 122 21.21 18.60 1.73
CA PHE A 122 20.75 17.21 1.78
C PHE A 122 21.26 16.40 0.59
N LEU A 123 21.04 16.89 -0.64
CA LEU A 123 21.48 16.21 -1.86
C LEU A 123 23.00 16.19 -2.01
N ALA A 124 23.73 17.12 -1.37
CA ALA A 124 25.19 17.07 -1.35
C ALA A 124 25.70 15.95 -0.42
N LYS A 125 24.99 15.65 0.67
CA LYS A 125 25.37 14.62 1.64
C LYS A 125 24.85 13.22 1.31
N TRP A 126 23.61 13.12 0.84
CA TRP A 126 22.82 11.87 0.88
C TRP A 126 22.25 11.41 -0.46
N ARG A 127 22.49 12.14 -1.56
CA ARG A 127 22.00 11.73 -2.88
C ARG A 127 22.49 10.32 -3.23
N GLY A 128 21.58 9.46 -3.68
CA GLY A 128 21.85 8.06 -3.99
C GLY A 128 22.01 7.15 -2.77
N HIS A 129 21.81 7.69 -1.57
CA HIS A 129 21.91 6.98 -0.31
C HIS A 129 20.62 7.10 0.52
N THR A 130 19.45 7.27 -0.10
CA THR A 130 18.17 7.36 0.65
C THR A 130 17.06 6.70 -0.16
N ASP A 131 15.79 6.91 0.23
CA ASP A 131 14.64 6.72 -0.67
C ASP A 131 14.86 7.52 -1.96
N PRO A 132 15.01 6.88 -3.15
CA PRO A 132 15.25 7.57 -4.41
C PRO A 132 14.13 8.54 -4.79
N TRP A 133 12.92 8.37 -4.23
CA TRP A 133 11.84 9.32 -4.41
C TRP A 133 11.99 10.57 -3.55
N ILE A 134 12.82 10.60 -2.51
CA ILE A 134 13.21 11.87 -1.85
C ILE A 134 14.15 12.66 -2.76
N ASP A 135 15.15 11.99 -3.34
CA ASP A 135 16.03 12.62 -4.32
C ASP A 135 15.24 13.17 -5.51
N LEU A 136 14.30 12.37 -6.03
CA LEU A 136 13.39 12.79 -7.09
C LEU A 136 12.53 13.99 -6.67
N ALA A 137 12.09 14.06 -5.40
CA ALA A 137 11.30 15.16 -4.84
C ALA A 137 12.09 16.48 -4.81
N LEU A 138 13.36 16.42 -4.43
CA LEU A 138 14.20 17.59 -4.20
C LEU A 138 14.95 18.04 -5.45
N LYS A 139 15.23 17.13 -6.38
CA LYS A 139 15.92 17.43 -7.63
C LYS A 139 15.01 18.18 -8.61
N ASN A 140 15.56 19.18 -9.29
CA ASN A 140 14.86 19.90 -10.35
C ASN A 140 14.59 18.95 -11.52
N THR A 141 13.35 18.90 -11.98
CA THR A 141 12.92 18.00 -13.05
C THR A 141 13.66 18.22 -14.37
N ARG A 142 14.23 19.42 -14.61
CA ARG A 142 15.07 19.68 -15.79
C ARG A 142 16.37 18.89 -15.80
N ASP A 143 16.85 18.50 -14.63
CA ASP A 143 18.15 17.85 -14.45
C ASP A 143 18.03 16.33 -14.33
N PHE A 144 16.83 15.78 -14.60
CA PHE A 144 16.57 14.35 -14.49
C PHE A 144 17.43 13.55 -15.48
N ASN A 145 18.14 12.55 -14.95
CA ASN A 145 18.94 11.61 -15.72
C ASN A 145 18.17 10.30 -15.94
N ASN A 146 18.78 9.32 -16.59
CA ASN A 146 18.12 8.04 -16.86
C ASN A 146 17.69 7.27 -15.60
N SER A 147 18.42 7.43 -14.48
CA SER A 147 18.03 6.83 -13.19
C SER A 147 16.76 7.48 -12.65
N ASP A 148 16.70 8.81 -12.65
CA ASP A 148 15.50 9.55 -12.23
C ASP A 148 14.28 9.16 -13.09
N LEU A 149 14.47 9.03 -14.41
CA LEU A 149 13.40 8.63 -15.34
C LEU A 149 12.99 7.16 -15.16
N ASN A 150 13.86 6.30 -14.62
CA ASN A 150 13.50 4.96 -14.20
C ASN A 150 12.54 4.99 -13.02
N TYR A 151 12.85 5.74 -11.96
CA TYR A 151 11.95 5.89 -10.82
C TYR A 151 10.67 6.67 -11.16
N LEU A 152 10.72 7.53 -12.18
CA LEU A 152 9.55 8.30 -12.62
C LEU A 152 8.57 7.46 -13.45
N TYR A 153 9.03 6.70 -14.45
CA TYR A 153 8.12 5.94 -15.34
C TYR A 153 8.69 4.64 -15.91
N ASN A 154 9.79 4.12 -15.37
CA ASN A 154 10.49 2.93 -15.85
C ASN A 154 11.01 3.07 -17.30
N LYS A 155 11.78 4.13 -17.58
CA LYS A 155 12.38 4.37 -18.91
C LYS A 155 13.15 3.16 -19.47
N SER A 156 13.87 2.42 -18.64
CA SER A 156 14.68 1.27 -19.05
C SER A 156 13.89 -0.02 -19.29
N GLY A 157 12.63 -0.09 -18.84
CA GLY A 157 11.86 -1.32 -18.79
C GLY A 157 12.27 -2.30 -17.67
N LYS A 158 13.34 -2.01 -16.92
CA LYS A 158 13.90 -2.90 -15.89
C LYS A 158 13.58 -2.47 -14.46
N GLN A 159 13.09 -1.25 -14.26
CA GLN A 159 12.78 -0.71 -12.96
C GLN A 159 11.45 -1.29 -12.44
N VAL A 160 11.53 -2.04 -11.35
CA VAL A 160 10.37 -2.72 -10.74
C VAL A 160 9.38 -1.71 -10.17
N TRP A 161 9.88 -0.73 -9.41
CA TRP A 161 9.06 0.30 -8.79
C TRP A 161 9.32 1.67 -9.39
N ASN A 162 8.24 2.34 -9.78
CA ASN A 162 8.26 3.69 -10.33
C ASN A 162 7.02 4.47 -9.83
N CYS A 163 6.83 5.72 -10.24
CA CYS A 163 5.68 6.49 -9.79
C CYS A 163 4.32 5.87 -10.18
N PHE A 164 4.25 5.03 -11.21
CA PHE A 164 3.03 4.31 -11.60
C PHE A 164 2.85 2.96 -10.88
N SER A 165 3.72 2.62 -9.92
CA SER A 165 3.52 1.49 -9.00
C SER A 165 2.47 1.84 -7.94
N ILE A 166 1.23 2.01 -8.40
CA ILE A 166 0.09 2.47 -7.61
C ILE A 166 -1.14 1.61 -7.93
N SER A 167 -2.09 1.51 -6.99
CA SER A 167 -3.31 0.76 -7.21
C SER A 167 -4.29 1.51 -8.11
N GLU A 168 -5.06 0.74 -8.90
CA GLU A 168 -6.09 1.27 -9.80
C GLU A 168 -7.12 2.17 -9.08
N PRO A 169 -7.65 1.84 -7.89
CA PRO A 169 -8.59 2.71 -7.20
C PRO A 169 -8.02 4.07 -6.82
N ILE A 170 -6.71 4.15 -6.53
CA ILE A 170 -6.07 5.42 -6.16
C ILE A 170 -5.85 6.28 -7.40
N ILE A 171 -5.27 5.73 -8.48
CA ILE A 171 -5.00 6.53 -9.68
C ILE A 171 -6.29 7.00 -10.38
N LYS A 172 -7.41 6.25 -10.26
CA LYS A 172 -8.72 6.67 -10.77
C LYS A 172 -9.24 7.96 -10.13
N ARG A 173 -8.80 8.31 -8.92
CA ARG A 173 -9.16 9.58 -8.25
C ARG A 173 -8.53 10.80 -8.93
N PHE A 174 -7.51 10.59 -9.75
CA PHE A 174 -6.73 11.65 -10.39
C PHE A 174 -6.71 11.46 -11.91
N PRO A 175 -7.76 11.92 -12.65
CA PRO A 175 -7.82 11.78 -14.11
C PRO A 175 -6.59 12.34 -14.83
N GLN A 176 -6.02 13.43 -14.32
CA GLN A 176 -4.80 14.04 -14.87
C GLN A 176 -3.57 13.15 -14.65
N TYR A 177 -3.50 12.40 -13.55
CA TYR A 177 -2.43 11.43 -13.33
C TYR A 177 -2.60 10.21 -14.23
N ARG A 178 -3.83 9.71 -14.34
CA ARG A 178 -4.18 8.60 -15.23
C ARG A 178 -3.82 8.89 -16.69
N ALA A 179 -4.03 10.12 -17.16
CA ALA A 179 -3.67 10.54 -18.51
C ALA A 179 -2.15 10.50 -18.80
N LEU A 180 -1.33 10.36 -17.75
CA LEU A 180 0.13 10.29 -17.87
C LEU A 180 0.65 8.86 -17.89
N ILE A 181 -0.17 7.82 -17.74
CA ILE A 181 0.32 6.44 -17.72
C ILE A 181 1.06 6.13 -19.04
N PRO A 182 2.31 5.64 -18.97
CA PRO A 182 3.10 5.30 -20.14
C PRO A 182 2.41 4.28 -21.04
N LYS A 183 2.57 4.43 -22.35
CA LYS A 183 2.02 3.49 -23.33
C LYS A 183 2.40 2.05 -22.99
N GLY A 184 1.39 1.19 -22.84
CA GLY A 184 1.56 -0.24 -22.55
C GLY A 184 1.76 -0.60 -21.07
N VAL A 185 1.89 0.38 -20.17
CA VAL A 185 1.89 0.12 -18.72
C VAL A 185 0.47 -0.20 -18.27
N LYS A 186 0.32 -1.31 -17.54
CA LYS A 186 -0.96 -1.76 -16.98
C LYS A 186 -1.04 -1.44 -15.50
N ILE A 187 -2.15 -0.84 -15.08
CA ILE A 187 -2.51 -0.64 -13.67
C ILE A 187 -3.93 -1.19 -13.48
N GLY A 188 -4.02 -2.43 -13.00
CA GLY A 188 -5.28 -3.17 -12.97
C GLY A 188 -5.89 -3.27 -14.37
N SER A 189 -7.11 -2.77 -14.56
CA SER A 189 -7.80 -2.72 -15.85
C SER A 189 -7.36 -1.57 -16.78
N LEU A 190 -6.58 -0.61 -16.27
CA LEU A 190 -6.14 0.54 -17.04
C LEU A 190 -4.91 0.18 -17.88
N VAL A 191 -4.87 0.67 -19.11
CA VAL A 191 -3.69 0.61 -19.98
C VAL A 191 -3.32 2.03 -20.37
N GLY A 192 -2.05 2.39 -20.16
CA GLY A 192 -1.55 3.69 -20.59
C GLY A 192 -1.44 3.80 -22.10
N GLU A 193 -1.62 5.01 -22.60
CA GLU A 193 -1.57 5.34 -24.03
C GLU A 193 -0.52 6.41 -24.35
N LYS A 194 0.00 7.11 -23.34
CA LYS A 194 0.89 8.25 -23.56
C LYS A 194 2.31 7.77 -23.86
N ASP A 195 2.81 8.12 -25.04
CA ASP A 195 4.17 7.80 -25.44
C ASP A 195 5.19 8.53 -24.54
N PRO A 196 6.06 7.82 -23.81
CA PRO A 196 7.10 8.45 -22.99
C PRO A 196 8.08 9.31 -23.78
N ALA A 197 8.29 9.05 -25.08
CA ALA A 197 9.11 9.89 -25.94
C ALA A 197 8.50 11.29 -26.16
N ALA A 198 7.18 11.41 -26.01
CA ALA A 198 6.44 12.66 -26.14
C ALA A 198 6.24 13.39 -24.79
N TYR A 199 6.83 12.90 -23.69
CA TYR A 199 6.74 13.58 -22.40
C TYR A 199 7.44 14.94 -22.43
N THR A 200 6.66 15.98 -22.17
CA THR A 200 7.18 17.32 -21.94
C THR A 200 7.76 17.45 -20.54
N LEU A 201 8.56 18.49 -20.29
CA LEU A 201 9.02 18.83 -18.94
C LEU A 201 7.84 18.98 -17.95
N GLN A 202 6.70 19.50 -18.42
CA GLN A 202 5.51 19.65 -17.60
C GLN A 202 4.86 18.30 -17.27
N ASP A 203 4.90 17.33 -18.17
CA ASP A 203 4.45 15.97 -17.89
C ASP A 203 5.30 15.33 -16.80
N LEU A 204 6.63 15.44 -16.89
CA LEU A 204 7.54 14.90 -15.88
C LEU A 204 7.26 15.51 -14.49
N ARG A 205 7.02 16.83 -14.43
CA ARG A 205 6.63 17.53 -13.20
C ARG A 205 5.29 17.05 -12.65
N ARG A 206 4.31 16.79 -13.52
CA ARG A 206 3.00 16.28 -13.12
C ARG A 206 3.09 14.86 -12.60
N ILE A 207 3.85 13.97 -13.25
CA ILE A 207 4.06 12.60 -12.75
C ILE A 207 4.66 12.65 -11.34
N LYS A 208 5.72 13.45 -11.18
CA LYS A 208 6.35 13.72 -9.88
C LYS A 208 5.32 14.20 -8.87
N PHE A 209 4.61 15.29 -9.15
CA PHE A 209 3.61 15.87 -8.25
C PHE A 209 2.52 14.89 -7.83
N PHE A 210 1.89 14.21 -8.80
CA PHE A 210 0.78 13.31 -8.51
C PHE A 210 1.20 12.08 -7.74
N PHE A 211 2.43 11.60 -7.92
CA PHE A 211 2.97 10.52 -7.10
C PHE A 211 2.95 10.86 -5.61
N TYR A 212 3.46 12.04 -5.22
CA TYR A 212 3.44 12.44 -3.81
C TYR A 212 2.02 12.72 -3.34
N LEU A 213 1.21 13.44 -4.14
CA LEU A 213 -0.16 13.76 -3.76
C LEU A 213 -1.02 12.50 -3.54
N ALA A 214 -0.87 11.48 -4.38
CA ALA A 214 -1.66 10.25 -4.28
C ALA A 214 -1.24 9.37 -3.08
N ASN A 215 0.00 9.52 -2.61
CA ASN A 215 0.60 8.75 -1.52
C ASN A 215 0.78 9.57 -0.23
N PHE A 216 0.08 10.69 -0.09
CA PHE A 216 0.11 11.55 1.08
C PHE A 216 -1.31 11.79 1.58
N ASP A 217 -1.52 11.73 2.90
CA ASP A 217 -2.79 12.17 3.48
C ASP A 217 -2.70 13.65 3.89
N PRO A 218 -3.50 14.55 3.29
CA PRO A 218 -3.44 15.98 3.60
C PRO A 218 -3.89 16.33 5.03
N ARG A 219 -4.56 15.42 5.75
CA ARG A 219 -4.90 15.61 7.17
C ARG A 219 -3.66 15.61 8.06
N PHE A 220 -2.51 15.13 7.57
CA PHE A 220 -1.23 15.19 8.26
C PHE A 220 -0.76 16.63 8.54
N LEU A 221 -1.31 17.63 7.84
CA LEU A 221 -0.94 19.04 7.95
C LEU A 221 -1.89 19.88 8.82
N LYS A 222 -2.90 19.26 9.43
CA LYS A 222 -3.90 19.93 10.28
C LYS A 222 -3.64 19.64 11.75
#